data_AF-A0A353BW98-F1
#
_entry.id   AF-A0A353BW98-F1
#
_cell.length_a   1.000
_cell.length_b   1.000
_cell.length_c   1.000
_cell.angle_alpha   90.00
_cell.angle_beta   90.00
_cell.angle_gamma   90.00
#
_symmetry.space_group_name_H-M   'P 1'
#
loop_
_entity.id
_entity.type
_entity.pdbx_description
1 polymer ?
#
loop_
_entity_poly.entity_id
_entity_poly.type
_entity_poly.pdbx_seq_one_letter_code
_entity_poly.pdbx_strand_id
1 'polypeptide(L)'
;MMNLRKRISGEHGFTLIEVMIVVIILAVLSGIALISFGGLDTQAKDARVQADFRTIATALKAYKALSTLNAFPTDAAGLNALTTDDGDYHALLDTVPIDPYTKAAYTYDASIPLTPVVHSGSTAYPSITVH
;
A
#
# COMPACT_ATOMS: atom_id res chain seq x y z
N MET A 1 21.81 -6.28 -74.54
CA MET A 1 22.17 -6.35 -73.11
C MET A 1 20.90 -6.43 -72.30
N MET A 2 20.86 -7.35 -71.33
CA MET A 2 19.68 -7.87 -70.63
C MET A 2 19.13 -6.88 -69.60
N ASN A 3 17.81 -6.73 -69.65
CA ASN A 3 16.83 -6.47 -68.58
C ASN A 3 17.35 -6.10 -67.18
N LEU A 4 16.90 -4.95 -66.65
CA LEU A 4 16.50 -4.85 -65.26
C LEU A 4 15.60 -3.65 -65.03
N ARG A 5 14.36 -3.90 -64.62
CA ARG A 5 13.56 -3.10 -63.67
C ARG A 5 12.18 -3.73 -63.55
N LYS A 6 12.09 -4.81 -62.77
CA LYS A 6 10.83 -5.25 -62.20
C LYS A 6 10.52 -4.31 -61.04
N ARG A 7 9.76 -3.25 -61.30
CA ARG A 7 9.22 -2.40 -60.23
C ARG A 7 8.13 -3.21 -59.53
N ILE A 8 8.38 -3.59 -58.28
CA ILE A 8 7.33 -4.08 -57.40
C ILE A 8 6.54 -2.84 -56.97
N SER A 9 5.57 -2.42 -57.78
CA SER A 9 4.59 -1.40 -57.40
C SER A 9 3.30 -2.11 -57.05
N GLY A 10 3.14 -2.39 -55.77
CA GLY A 10 1.92 -2.90 -55.17
C GLY A 10 1.56 -2.08 -53.96
N GLU A 11 1.50 -0.74 -54.09
CA GLU A 11 0.97 0.12 -53.04
C GLU A 11 -0.55 -0.06 -53.00
N HIS A 12 -1.00 -1.00 -52.16
CA HIS A 12 -2.40 -1.17 -51.81
C HIS A 12 -2.70 -0.18 -50.68
N GLY A 13 -3.47 0.86 -51.00
CA GLY A 13 -3.99 1.80 -50.00
C GLY A 13 -5.09 1.14 -49.16
N PHE A 14 -5.18 1.51 -47.89
CA PHE A 14 -6.26 1.09 -47.01
C PHE A 14 -7.61 1.53 -47.57
N THR A 15 -8.60 0.66 -47.48
CA THR A 15 -9.96 1.00 -47.88
C THR A 15 -10.65 1.86 -46.82
N LEU A 16 -11.54 2.77 -47.22
CA LEU A 16 -12.32 3.57 -46.26
C LEU A 16 -13.14 2.71 -45.31
N ILE A 17 -13.62 1.56 -45.80
CA ILE A 17 -14.38 0.60 -45.01
C ILE A 17 -13.51 -0.08 -43.93
N GLU A 18 -12.23 -0.32 -44.22
CA GLU A 18 -11.26 -0.83 -43.24
C GLU A 18 -11.11 0.11 -42.05
N VAL A 19 -10.90 1.40 -42.33
CA VAL A 19 -10.74 2.40 -41.27
C VAL A 19 -12.07 2.64 -40.54
N MET A 20 -13.20 2.57 -41.24
CA MET A 20 -14.53 2.74 -40.65
C MET A 20 -14.86 1.65 -39.63
N ILE A 21 -14.62 0.38 -39.96
CA ILE A 21 -14.87 -0.73 -39.04
C ILE A 21 -13.96 -0.63 -37.81
N VAL A 22 -12.70 -0.22 -38.00
CA VAL A 22 -11.74 -0.04 -36.90
C VAL A 22 -12.22 1.02 -35.91
N VAL A 23 -12.64 2.20 -36.37
CA VAL A 23 -13.13 3.24 -35.45
C VAL A 23 -14.44 2.87 -34.77
N ILE A 24 -15.30 2.07 -35.42
CA ILE A 24 -16.52 1.53 -34.81
C ILE A 24 -16.18 0.57 -33.67
N ILE A 25 -15.24 -0.37 -33.90
CA ILE A 25 -14.80 -1.31 -32.87
C ILE A 25 -14.13 -0.55 -31.71
N LEU A 26 -13.27 0.43 -32.01
CA LEU A 26 -12.65 1.28 -30.99
C LEU A 26 -13.69 2.09 -30.19
N ALA A 27 -14.74 2.61 -30.83
CA ALA A 27 -15.82 3.30 -30.14
C ALA A 27 -16.53 2.39 -29.13
N VAL A 28 -16.86 1.15 -29.51
CA VAL A 28 -17.51 0.17 -28.61
C VAL A 28 -16.57 -0.24 -27.47
N LEU A 29 -15.32 -0.56 -27.78
CA LEU A 29 -14.33 -0.96 -26.77
C LEU A 29 -14.03 0.17 -25.78
N SER A 30 -13.94 1.41 -26.27
CA SER A 30 -13.69 2.57 -25.41
C SER A 30 -14.81 2.81 -24.39
N GLY A 31 -16.06 2.47 -24.73
CA GLY A 31 -17.20 2.61 -23.83
C GLY A 31 -17.18 1.64 -22.63
N ILE A 32 -16.58 0.45 -22.77
CA ILE A 32 -16.56 -0.59 -21.72
C ILE A 32 -15.23 -0.58 -20.95
N ALA A 33 -14.21 0.14 -21.43
CA ALA A 33 -12.88 0.17 -20.83
C ALA A 33 -12.81 0.67 -19.38
N LEU A 34 -13.91 1.20 -18.82
CA LEU A 34 -13.97 1.82 -17.49
C LEU A 34 -14.54 0.90 -16.41
N ILE A 35 -14.23 -0.41 -16.42
CA ILE A 35 -14.51 -1.25 -15.24
C ILE A 35 -13.52 -0.85 -14.14
N SER A 36 -14.01 -0.10 -13.15
CA SER A 36 -13.22 0.46 -12.06
C SER A 36 -12.92 -0.57 -10.96
N PHE A 37 -11.65 -0.67 -10.56
CA PHE A 37 -11.15 -1.45 -9.42
C PHE A 37 -11.41 -0.77 -8.05
N GLY A 38 -12.52 -0.05 -7.92
CA GLY A 38 -12.75 0.94 -6.85
C GLY A 38 -12.71 0.47 -5.39
N GLY A 39 -12.60 -0.85 -5.12
CA GLY A 39 -12.54 -1.40 -3.76
C GLY A 39 -11.31 -2.26 -3.44
N LEU A 40 -10.45 -2.56 -4.43
CA LEU A 40 -9.25 -3.38 -4.17
C LEU A 40 -8.18 -2.59 -3.41
N ASP A 41 -8.04 -1.30 -3.72
CA ASP A 41 -7.07 -0.42 -3.05
C ASP A 41 -7.42 -0.21 -1.58
N THR A 42 -8.69 0.03 -1.24
CA THR A 42 -9.14 0.18 0.15
C THR A 42 -8.96 -1.11 0.93
N GLN A 43 -9.36 -2.26 0.37
CA GLN A 43 -9.16 -3.55 1.03
C GLN A 43 -7.68 -3.88 1.26
N ALA A 44 -6.80 -3.56 0.31
CA ALA A 44 -5.36 -3.75 0.46
C ALA A 44 -4.78 -2.86 1.57
N LYS A 45 -5.21 -1.60 1.65
CA LYS A 45 -4.81 -0.66 2.70
C LYS A 45 -5.31 -1.12 4.07
N ASP A 46 -6.54 -1.61 4.17
CA ASP A 46 -7.10 -2.14 5.42
C ASP A 46 -6.35 -3.36 5.92
N ALA A 47 -6.04 -4.30 5.03
CA ALA A 47 -5.23 -5.47 5.35
C ALA A 47 -3.83 -5.07 5.83
N ARG A 48 -3.22 -4.04 5.20
CA ARG A 48 -1.93 -3.50 5.61
C ARG A 48 -1.98 -2.89 7.01
N VAL A 49 -2.99 -2.07 7.31
CA VAL A 49 -3.16 -1.50 8.66
C VAL A 49 -3.26 -2.60 9.72
N GLN A 50 -4.03 -3.65 9.48
CA GLN A 50 -4.14 -4.78 10.41
C GLN A 50 -2.82 -5.53 10.60
N ALA A 51 -2.03 -5.69 9.53
CA ALA A 51 -0.72 -6.33 9.60
C ALA A 51 0.29 -5.48 10.38
N ASP A 52 0.35 -4.18 10.09
CA ASP A 52 1.21 -3.21 10.78
C ASP A 52 0.93 -3.23 12.29
N PHE A 53 -0.35 -3.28 12.66
CA PHE A 53 -0.80 -3.40 14.04
C PHE A 53 -0.31 -4.67 14.74
N ARG A 54 -0.43 -5.83 14.11
CA ARG A 54 0.07 -7.10 14.69
C ARG A 54 1.59 -7.07 14.89
N THR A 55 2.31 -6.48 13.95
CA THR A 55 3.77 -6.31 14.01
C THR A 55 4.15 -5.43 15.20
N ILE A 56 3.52 -4.26 15.35
CA ILE A 56 3.75 -3.35 16.47
C ILE A 56 3.39 -4.02 17.81
N ALA A 57 2.26 -4.72 17.88
CA ALA A 57 1.85 -5.43 19.11
C ALA A 57 2.88 -6.48 19.54
N THR A 58 3.44 -7.20 18.58
CA THR A 58 4.46 -8.23 18.83
C THR A 58 5.74 -7.58 19.33
N ALA A 59 6.16 -6.48 18.71
CA ALA A 59 7.32 -5.70 19.14
C ALA A 59 7.12 -5.11 20.54
N LEU A 60 5.95 -4.57 20.88
CA LEU A 60 5.66 -4.06 22.23
C LEU A 60 5.70 -5.15 23.30
N LYS A 61 5.20 -6.35 23.00
CA LYS A 61 5.29 -7.49 23.91
C LYS A 61 6.74 -7.93 24.10
N ALA A 62 7.53 -7.95 23.03
CA ALA A 62 8.96 -8.25 23.11
C ALA A 62 9.70 -7.18 23.93
N TYR A 63 9.39 -5.91 23.71
CA TYR A 63 9.94 -4.79 24.48
C TYR A 63 9.68 -4.98 25.97
N LYS A 64 8.43 -5.24 26.37
CA LYS A 64 8.08 -5.49 27.77
C LYS A 64 8.86 -6.67 28.35
N ALA A 65 8.96 -7.78 27.60
CA ALA A 65 9.65 -8.98 28.05
C ALA A 65 11.17 -8.82 28.19
N LEU A 66 11.80 -7.97 27.37
CA LEU A 66 13.23 -7.70 27.38
C LEU A 66 13.60 -6.54 28.31
N SER A 67 12.67 -5.62 28.55
CA SER A 67 12.88 -4.49 29.44
C SER A 67 13.09 -4.96 30.87
N THR A 68 14.10 -4.38 31.54
CA THR A 68 14.40 -4.66 32.96
C THR A 68 13.25 -4.26 33.89
N LEU A 69 12.44 -3.29 33.47
CA LEU A 69 11.28 -2.78 34.22
C LEU A 69 9.98 -3.58 33.95
N ASN A 70 10.02 -4.57 33.05
CA ASN A 70 8.84 -5.32 32.60
C ASN A 70 7.67 -4.41 32.21
N ALA A 71 7.99 -3.30 31.53
CA ALA A 71 7.09 -2.20 31.24
C ALA A 71 7.07 -1.89 29.74
N PHE A 72 5.95 -1.35 29.26
CA PHE A 72 5.84 -0.82 27.90
C PHE A 72 6.55 0.55 27.79
N PRO A 73 6.84 1.03 26.57
CA PRO A 73 7.40 2.36 26.35
C PRO A 73 6.54 3.47 27.00
N THR A 74 7.16 4.56 27.41
CA THR A 74 6.43 5.75 27.86
C THR A 74 5.86 6.52 26.67
N ASP A 75 4.88 7.39 26.88
CA ASP A 75 4.34 8.26 25.81
C ASP A 75 5.41 9.12 25.14
N ALA A 76 6.40 9.56 25.93
CA ALA A 76 7.51 10.36 25.42
C ALA A 76 8.44 9.58 24.48
N ALA A 77 8.66 8.30 24.75
CA ALA A 77 9.47 7.44 23.88
C ALA A 77 8.64 6.90 22.70
N GLY A 78 7.36 6.61 22.93
CA GLY A 78 6.41 6.14 21.94
C GLY A 78 6.87 4.88 21.21
N LEU A 79 6.46 4.76 19.93
CA LEU A 79 6.90 3.65 19.06
C LEU A 79 8.38 3.74 18.65
N ASN A 80 9.03 4.90 18.82
CA ASN A 80 10.46 5.04 18.50
C ASN A 80 11.35 4.22 19.44
N ALA A 81 10.84 3.88 20.63
CA ALA A 81 11.50 2.93 21.52
C ALA A 81 11.66 1.54 20.90
N LEU A 82 10.83 1.18 19.91
CA LEU A 82 10.89 -0.11 19.23
C LEU A 82 11.95 -0.14 18.13
N THR A 83 12.46 1.01 17.69
CA THR A 83 13.45 1.13 16.60
C THR A 83 14.84 1.54 17.09
N THR A 84 15.03 1.64 18.41
CA THR A 84 16.27 2.15 19.01
C THR A 84 16.94 1.04 19.81
N ASP A 85 18.25 0.86 19.61
CA ASP A 85 19.09 0.07 20.51
C ASP A 85 19.35 0.88 21.78
N ASP A 86 18.86 0.42 22.93
CA ASP A 86 19.03 1.11 24.22
C ASP A 86 20.08 0.44 25.12
N GLY A 87 20.95 -0.41 24.53
CA GLY A 87 22.00 -1.15 25.24
C GLY A 87 21.50 -2.38 26.03
N ASP A 88 20.26 -2.36 26.50
CA ASP A 88 19.60 -3.50 27.14
C ASP A 88 19.05 -4.52 26.11
N TYR A 89 18.65 -4.03 24.93
CA TYR A 89 18.12 -4.85 23.84
C TYR A 89 18.36 -4.18 22.49
N HIS A 90 18.36 -5.00 21.44
CA HIS A 90 18.44 -4.54 20.07
C HIS A 90 17.12 -3.92 19.60
N ALA A 91 17.20 -3.09 18.56
CA ALA A 91 16.01 -2.58 17.87
C ALA A 91 15.08 -3.75 17.48
N LEU A 92 13.80 -3.62 17.87
CA LEU A 92 12.78 -4.66 17.66
C LEU A 92 12.07 -4.50 16.31
N LEU A 93 12.16 -3.32 15.72
CA LEU A 93 11.68 -2.97 14.40
C LEU A 93 12.77 -2.18 13.66
N ASP A 94 12.95 -2.45 12.38
CA ASP A 94 13.84 -1.64 11.52
C ASP A 94 13.30 -0.21 11.34
N THR A 95 11.98 -0.06 11.29
CA THR A 95 11.29 1.22 11.21
C THR A 95 9.85 1.09 11.71
N VAL A 96 9.28 2.17 12.22
CA VAL A 96 7.87 2.21 12.60
C VAL A 96 7.03 2.23 11.32
N PRO A 97 6.09 1.28 11.13
CA PRO A 97 5.19 1.30 9.98
C PRO A 97 4.42 2.61 9.87
N ILE A 98 4.15 3.02 8.63
CA ILE A 98 3.43 4.26 8.32
C ILE A 98 2.05 3.92 7.78
N ASP A 99 1.04 4.60 8.32
CA ASP A 99 -0.35 4.45 7.95
C ASP A 99 -0.53 4.66 6.43
N PRO A 100 -1.07 3.68 5.69
CA PRO A 100 -1.23 3.78 4.25
C PRO A 100 -2.26 4.83 3.79
N TYR A 101 -3.15 5.31 4.66
CA TYR A 101 -4.15 6.34 4.37
C TYR A 101 -3.61 7.74 4.59
N THR A 102 -3.07 8.02 5.78
CA THR A 102 -2.63 9.37 6.16
C THR A 102 -1.17 9.65 5.78
N LYS A 103 -0.39 8.60 5.52
CA LYS A 103 1.08 8.66 5.37
C LYS A 103 1.79 9.19 6.61
N ALA A 104 1.12 9.13 7.77
CA ALA A 104 1.66 9.53 9.07
C ALA A 104 1.99 8.29 9.92
N ALA A 105 2.82 8.48 10.96
CA ALA A 105 3.11 7.44 11.94
C ALA A 105 1.87 7.13 12.80
N TYR A 106 1.79 5.89 13.29
CA TYR A 106 0.77 5.49 14.26
C TYR A 106 0.95 6.21 15.60
N THR A 107 -0.15 6.60 16.22
CA THR A 107 -0.15 7.21 17.55
C THR A 107 -0.03 6.13 18.63
N TYR A 108 0.89 6.35 19.55
CA TYR A 108 1.05 5.56 20.77
C TYR A 108 0.61 6.39 21.96
N ASP A 109 -0.14 5.76 22.83
CA ASP A 109 -0.52 6.28 24.13
C ASP A 109 -0.49 5.08 25.09
N ALA A 110 0.23 5.19 26.19
CA ALA A 110 0.41 4.14 27.18
C ALA A 110 -0.85 3.93 28.04
N SER A 111 -1.77 4.90 28.03
CA SER A 111 -3.02 4.91 28.79
C SER A 111 -4.21 4.36 28.00
N ILE A 112 -4.12 4.33 26.67
CA ILE A 112 -5.17 3.80 25.78
C ILE A 112 -4.60 2.82 24.76
N PRO A 113 -5.41 1.91 24.22
CA PRO A 113 -5.00 1.03 23.13
C PRO A 113 -4.39 1.78 21.94
N LEU A 114 -3.43 1.16 21.24
CA LEU A 114 -2.93 1.66 19.96
C LEU A 114 -4.09 1.87 19.00
N THR A 115 -4.19 3.08 18.46
CA THR A 115 -5.21 3.45 17.49
C THR A 115 -4.55 4.04 16.24
N PRO A 116 -5.11 3.75 15.05
CA PRO A 116 -4.66 4.41 13.83
C PRO A 116 -5.00 5.89 13.92
N VAL A 117 -4.18 6.73 13.26
CA VAL A 117 -4.52 8.14 13.10
C VAL A 117 -5.82 8.19 12.30
N VAL A 118 -6.91 8.55 12.96
CA VAL A 118 -8.25 8.49 12.36
C VAL A 118 -8.30 9.45 11.18
N HIS A 119 -8.31 8.89 9.97
CA HIS A 119 -8.73 9.62 8.79
C HIS A 119 -10.26 9.75 8.81
N SER A 120 -10.80 10.90 8.38
CA SER A 120 -12.23 11.17 8.26
C SER A 120 -12.90 10.20 7.26
N GLY A 121 -13.13 8.96 7.68
CA GLY A 121 -13.72 7.91 6.84
C GLY A 121 -13.44 6.45 7.24
N SER A 122 -12.54 6.15 8.17
CA SER A 122 -12.29 4.75 8.60
C SER A 122 -12.20 4.59 10.10
N THR A 123 -13.27 4.10 10.72
CA THR A 123 -13.34 3.68 12.13
C THR A 123 -13.31 2.16 12.28
N ALA A 124 -12.89 1.43 11.23
CA ALA A 124 -13.09 -0.03 11.13
C ALA A 124 -11.95 -0.88 11.71
N TYR A 125 -10.91 -0.28 12.29
CA TYR A 125 -9.76 -1.04 12.76
C TYR A 125 -9.90 -1.42 14.25
N PRO A 126 -9.65 -2.69 14.60
CA PRO A 126 -9.60 -3.09 16.00
C PRO A 126 -8.43 -2.35 16.68
N SER A 127 -8.72 -1.69 17.80
CA SER A 127 -7.70 -1.11 18.64
C SER A 127 -6.88 -2.22 19.31
N ILE A 128 -5.56 -2.07 19.36
CA ILE A 128 -4.71 -3.05 20.07
C ILE A 128 -4.52 -2.59 21.49
N THR A 129 -5.11 -3.33 22.43
CA THR A 129 -4.77 -3.25 23.84
C THR A 129 -3.61 -4.21 24.10
N VAL A 130 -2.47 -3.69 24.55
CA VAL A 130 -1.34 -4.54 24.97
C VAL A 130 -1.49 -4.81 26.47
N HIS A 131 -1.91 -6.02 26.83
CA HIS A 131 -2.01 -6.51 28.21
C HIS A 131 -0.64 -7.04 28.70
#